data_AF-A0AAP0HNP9-F1
#
_entry.id   AF-A0AAP0HNP9-F1
#
_cell.length_a   1.000
_cell.length_b   1.000
_cell.length_c   1.000
_cell.angle_alpha   90.00
_cell.angle_beta   90.00
_cell.angle_gamma   90.00
#
_symmetry.space_group_name_H-M   'P 1'
#
loop_
_entity.id
_entity.type
_entity.pdbx_description
1 polymer ?
#
loop_
_entity_poly.entity_id
_entity_poly.type
_entity_poly.pdbx_seq_one_letter_code
_entity_poly.pdbx_strand_id
1 'polypeptide(L)' 'MFTLAVTFQWPIQQFDINNAFLNGDLSEDVYMSETEGFVSKQFPHYVCKLHKALYGLKQAP' A
#
# COMPACT_ATOMS: atom_id res chain seq x y z
N MET A 1 20.09 13.00 3.40
CA MET A 1 19.75 13.27 4.82
C MET A 1 20.10 12.07 5.69
N PHE A 2 19.59 10.86 5.40
CA PHE A 2 20.01 9.62 6.06
C PHE A 2 21.52 9.34 6.00
N THR A 3 22.16 9.55 4.84
CA THR A 3 23.61 9.33 4.68
C THR A 3 24.43 10.16 5.66
N LEU A 4 24.03 11.41 5.92
CA LEU A 4 24.72 12.31 6.85
C LEU A 4 24.59 11.82 8.29
N ALA A 5 23.38 11.46 8.72
CA ALA A 5 23.12 10.91 10.04
C ALA A 5 23.88 9.59 10.31
N VAL A 6 23.99 8.72 9.29
CA VAL A 6 24.77 7.48 9.37
C VAL A 6 26.27 7.78 9.48
N THR A 7 26.80 8.73 8.71
CA THR A 7 28.22 9.14 8.77
C THR A 7 28.59 9.73 10.14
N PHE A 8 27.67 10.47 10.77
CA PHE A 8 27.88 11.09 12.08
C PHE A 8 27.34 10.27 13.27
N GLN A 9 26.91 9.02 13.04
CA GLN A 9 26.29 8.13 14.04
C GLN A 9 25.17 8.79 14.87
N TRP A 10 24.37 9.64 14.24
CA TRP A 10 23.24 10.24 14.92
C TRP A 10 22.14 9.22 15.17
N PRO A 11 21.45 9.28 16.32
CA PRO A 11 20.33 8.39 16.60
C PRO A 11 19.22 8.66 15.58
N ILE A 12 18.86 7.63 14.83
CA ILE A 12 17.77 7.65 13.86
C ILE A 12 16.61 6.88 14.47
N GLN A 13 15.47 7.54 14.63
CA GLN A 13 14.20 6.89 14.96
C GLN A 13 13.32 6.90 13.71
N GLN A 14 13.05 5.71 13.18
CA GLN A 14 12.11 5.53 12.09
C GLN A 14 10.73 5.28 12.66
N PHE A 15 9.79 6.17 12.35
CA PHE A 15 8.37 5.96 12.62
C PHE A 15 7.73 5.32 11.39
N ASP A 16 7.40 4.04 11.48
CA ASP A 16 6.55 3.39 10.49
C ASP A 16 5.08 3.73 10.80
N ILE A 17 4.50 4.62 10.00
CA ILE A 17 3.09 4.99 10.13
C ILE A 17 2.29 4.00 9.29
N ASN A 18 1.86 2.91 9.92
CA ASN A 18 1.01 1.88 9.30
C ASN A 18 -0.26 2.46 8.63
N ASN A 19 -0.70 3.65 9.04
CA ASN A 19 -1.95 4.26 8.59
C ASN A 19 -1.81 5.27 7.44
N ALA A 20 -0.59 5.62 7.02
CA ALA A 20 -0.38 6.65 6.01
C ALA A 20 -0.89 6.25 4.62
N PHE A 21 -0.94 4.94 4.34
CA PHE A 21 -1.36 4.39 3.04
C PHE A 21 -2.69 3.66 3.05
N LEU A 22 -3.30 3.42 4.22
CA LEU A 22 -4.54 2.63 4.33
C LEU A 22 -5.80 3.40 3.89
N ASN A 23 -5.70 4.71 3.64
CA ASN A 23 -6.85 5.56 3.32
C ASN A 23 -6.59 6.63 2.25
N GLY A 24 -5.46 6.53 1.54
CA GLY A 24 -5.15 7.45 0.44
C GLY A 24 -6.19 7.31 -0.68
N ASP A 25 -6.59 8.43 -1.28
CA ASP A 25 -7.37 8.39 -2.51
C ASP A 25 -6.51 7.85 -3.66
N LEU A 26 -7.11 7.00 -4.49
CA LEU A 26 -6.46 6.50 -5.69
C LEU A 26 -6.67 7.50 -6.82
N SER A 27 -5.59 7.99 -7.42
CA SER A 27 -5.64 8.83 -8.62
C SER A 27 -5.99 8.03 -9.88
N GLU A 28 -5.81 6.72 -9.83
CA GLU A 28 -5.99 5.79 -10.94
C GLU A 28 -6.93 4.65 -10.57
N ASP A 29 -7.57 4.05 -11.57
CA ASP A 29 -8.38 2.86 -11.38
C ASP A 29 -7.48 1.64 -11.18
N VAL A 30 -7.32 1.22 -9.93
CA VAL A 30 -6.56 0.02 -9.57
C VAL A 30 -7.50 -1.15 -9.37
N TYR A 31 -7.19 -2.27 -10.02
CA TYR A 31 -7.90 -3.53 -9.87
C TYR A 31 -6.97 -4.59 -9.26
N MET A 32 -7.53 -5.48 -8.45
CA MET A 32 -6.82 -6.61 -7.85
C MET A 32 -7.60 -7.91 -8.05
N SER A 33 -6.90 -9.04 -8.03
CA SER A 33 -7.54 -10.35 -7.98
C SER A 33 -8.41 -10.48 -6.73
N GLU A 34 -9.50 -11.23 -6.82
CA GLU A 34 -10.31 -11.57 -5.66
C GLU A 34 -9.44 -12.29 -4.61
N THR A 35 -9.63 -11.93 -3.34
CA THR A 35 -8.89 -12.55 -2.23
C THR A 35 -9.40 -13.95 -1.96
N GLU A 36 -8.52 -14.80 -1.44
CA GLU A 36 -8.90 -16.14 -0.99
C GLU A 36 -10.02 -16.02 0.07
N GLY A 37 -11.18 -16.62 -0.21
CA GLY A 37 -12.38 -16.53 0.61
C GLY A 37 -13.49 -15.60 0.09
N PHE A 38 -13.18 -14.72 -0.87
CA PHE A 38 -14.16 -13.83 -1.53
C PHE A 38 -14.41 -14.18 -3.00
N VAL A 39 -13.75 -15.21 -3.52
CA VAL A 39 -13.89 -15.63 -4.92
C VAL A 39 -15.34 -16.00 -5.24
N SER A 40 -15.93 -15.27 -6.19
CA SER A 40 -17.32 -15.52 -6.59
C SER A 40 -17.42 -16.75 -7.47
N LYS A 41 -18.17 -17.77 -7.01
CA LYS A 41 -18.45 -18.97 -7.83
C LYS A 41 -19.28 -18.67 -9.07
N GLN A 42 -20.03 -17.56 -9.07
CA GLN A 42 -20.88 -17.14 -10.18
C GLN A 42 -20.11 -16.33 -11.21
N PHE A 43 -19.04 -15.63 -10.78
CA PHE A 43 -18.26 -14.73 -11.62
C PHE A 43 -16.76 -15.00 -11.43
N PRO A 44 -16.24 -16.14 -11.91
CA PRO A 44 -14.87 -16.58 -11.66
C PRO A 44 -13.79 -15.72 -12.33
N HIS A 45 -14.18 -14.78 -13.19
CA HIS A 45 -13.26 -13.89 -13.92
C HIS A 45 -13.32 -12.44 -13.43
N TYR A 46 -14.02 -12.18 -12.33
CA TYR A 46 -14.12 -10.84 -11.79
C TYR A 46 -12.85 -10.46 -11.03
N VAL A 47 -12.61 -9.16 -10.98
CA VAL A 47 -11.52 -8.53 -10.25
C VAL A 47 -12.12 -7.45 -9.36
N CYS A 48 -11.53 -7.23 -8.18
CA CYS A 48 -11.98 -6.20 -7.26
C CYS A 48 -11.42 -4.84 -7.70
N LYS A 49 -12.26 -3.81 -7.77
CA LYS A 49 -11.80 -2.43 -7.91
C LYS A 49 -11.48 -1.86 -6.53
N LEU A 50 -10.27 -1.34 -6.36
CA LEU A 50 -9.89 -0.66 -5.14
C LEU A 50 -10.48 0.75 -5.13
N HIS A 51 -11.10 1.12 -4.01
CA HIS A 51 -11.62 2.47 -3.77
C HIS A 51 -10.66 3.35 -2.97
N LYS A 52 -9.70 2.72 -2.28
CA LYS A 52 -8.69 3.36 -1.44
C LYS A 52 -7.36 2.65 -1.62
N ALA A 53 -6.27 3.37 -1.42
CA ALA A 53 -4.95 2.79 -1.41
C ALA A 53 -4.82 1.75 -0.29
N LEU A 54 -4.09 0.67 -0.58
CA LEU A 54 -3.70 -0.33 0.41
C LEU A 54 -2.22 -0.15 0.73
N TYR A 55 -1.81 -0.56 1.94
CA TYR A 55 -0.41 -0.57 2.32
C TYR A 55 0.43 -1.43 1.37
N GLY A 56 1.61 -0.92 0.98
CA GLY A 56 2.53 -1.65 0.11
C GLY A 56 2.14 -1.63 -1.38
N LEU A 57 1.07 -0.92 -1.77
CA LEU A 57 0.85 -0.62 -3.17
C LEU A 57 2.03 0.23 -3.67
N LYS A 58 2.73 -0.24 -4.71
CA LYS A 58 3.92 0.41 -5.28
C LYS A 58 3.70 1.84 -5.82
N GLN A 59 2.49 2.36 -5.70
CA GLN A 59 2.10 3.73 -6.01
C GLN A 59 2.25 4.69 -4.82
N ALA A 60 2.67 4.20 -3.66
CA ALA A 60 3.14 5.07 -2.58
C ALA A 60 4.37 5.85 -3.06
N PRO A 61 4.38 7.20 -2.97
CA PRO A 61 5.55 8.01 -3.29
C PRO A 61 6.76 7.69 -2.41
#